data_AF-A0A061M2R8-F1
#
_entry.id   AF-A0A061M2R8-F1
#
_cell.length_a   1.000
_cell.length_b   1.000
_cell.length_c   1.000
_cell.angle_alpha   90.00
_cell.angle_beta   90.00
_cell.angle_gamma   90.00
#
_symmetry.space_group_name_H-M   'P 1'
#
loop_
_entity.id
_entity.type
_entity.pdbx_description
1 polymer ?
#
loop_
_entity_poly.entity_id
_entity_poly.type
_entity_poly.pdbx_seq_one_letter_code
_entity_poly.pdbx_strand_id
1 'polypeptide(L)'
;MNASLPHETLPDPTSGNPEVEYGRIADGFLAARVGETAFAMLPARRGGHYLASGWRLGRPIAEWHHADFYGHSGALADEAAFRSMVAENAEHQREKRALGRKDARFAANTPWGASQGATLYADGVICHSTAGHGGFHLSAESNRRVHTLLRSESGWYEEDAEWAIVAITFPQLSTRFERRCAERTIKDSWPDTWEAISSAILQAGESREKDRRALDHAHARDWVVVSAITSKHESGFVEVVATLGGKRGPGTEERRFLVPSAECHVGRFSFVINEARHRVYGGPSDFVAWR
;
A
#
# COMPACT_ATOMS: atom_id res chain seq x y z
N MET A 1 -8.81 -38.60 -27.05
CA MET A 1 -7.56 -39.05 -26.42
C MET A 1 -7.19 -37.98 -25.40
N ASN A 2 -7.47 -38.22 -24.12
CA ASN A 2 -7.25 -37.25 -23.06
C ASN A 2 -5.87 -37.51 -22.43
N ALA A 3 -4.93 -36.60 -22.68
CA ALA A 3 -3.64 -36.61 -21.99
C ALA A 3 -3.75 -35.76 -20.73
N SER A 4 -3.90 -36.41 -19.58
CA SER A 4 -3.72 -35.78 -18.26
C SER A 4 -2.24 -35.45 -18.08
N LEU A 5 -1.92 -34.17 -17.89
CA LEU A 5 -0.58 -33.73 -17.52
C LEU A 5 -0.33 -34.00 -16.02
N PRO A 6 0.86 -34.47 -15.61
CA PRO A 6 1.15 -34.80 -14.22
C PRO A 6 1.29 -33.54 -13.36
N HIS A 7 0.53 -33.50 -12.26
CA HIS A 7 0.59 -32.48 -11.22
C HIS A 7 1.70 -32.87 -10.22
N GLU A 8 2.91 -32.36 -10.38
CA GLU A 8 3.94 -32.48 -9.35
C GLU A 8 3.55 -31.62 -8.15
N THR A 9 3.24 -32.30 -7.04
CA THR A 9 2.88 -31.67 -5.77
C THR A 9 4.13 -31.71 -4.91
N LEU A 10 4.74 -30.54 -4.67
CA LEU A 10 5.86 -30.43 -3.73
C LEU A 10 5.33 -30.65 -2.29
N PRO A 11 6.06 -31.38 -1.43
CA PRO A 11 5.62 -31.65 -0.06
C PRO A 11 5.60 -30.37 0.78
N ASP A 12 4.53 -30.22 1.56
CA ASP A 12 4.22 -29.10 2.45
C ASP A 12 4.96 -29.27 3.80
N PRO A 13 6.00 -28.47 4.12
CA PRO A 13 6.60 -28.47 5.43
C PRO A 13 5.90 -27.41 6.30
N THR A 14 5.30 -27.86 7.40
CA THR A 14 4.67 -27.09 8.50
C THR A 14 3.14 -26.96 8.48
N SER A 15 2.47 -28.10 8.59
CA SER A 15 1.11 -28.19 9.17
C SER A 15 1.17 -27.90 10.68
N GLY A 16 1.19 -26.64 11.04
CA GLY A 16 0.92 -26.14 12.37
C GLY A 16 0.26 -24.78 12.23
N ASN A 17 -0.76 -24.45 13.02
CA ASN A 17 -1.23 -23.05 13.11
C ASN A 17 0.00 -22.15 13.31
N PRO A 18 0.05 -20.92 12.73
CA PRO A 18 1.12 -19.99 13.03
C PRO A 18 0.97 -19.59 14.51
N GLU A 19 1.66 -20.35 15.36
CA GLU A 19 1.88 -19.99 16.75
C GLU A 19 2.73 -18.73 16.74
N VAL A 20 2.30 -17.76 17.54
CA VAL A 20 3.01 -16.48 17.66
C VAL A 20 4.06 -16.66 18.75
N GLU A 21 5.32 -16.60 18.38
CA GLU A 21 6.43 -16.61 19.33
C GLU A 21 6.87 -15.17 19.59
N TYR A 22 6.76 -14.70 20.83
CA TYR A 22 7.26 -13.38 21.23
C TYR A 22 8.63 -13.49 21.90
N GLY A 23 9.46 -12.47 21.71
CA GLY A 23 10.76 -12.39 22.37
C GLY A 23 11.34 -10.99 22.31
N ARG A 24 12.63 -10.90 22.63
CA ARG A 24 13.43 -9.70 22.41
C ARG A 24 14.59 -10.05 21.52
N ILE A 25 14.92 -9.16 20.59
CA ILE A 25 16.12 -9.31 19.76
C ILE A 25 17.37 -9.01 20.60
N ALA A 26 18.57 -9.29 20.07
CA ALA A 26 19.84 -9.08 20.77
C ALA A 26 19.99 -7.64 21.29
N ASP A 27 19.46 -6.68 20.55
CA ASP A 27 19.47 -5.25 20.88
C ASP A 27 18.41 -4.87 21.97
N GLY A 28 17.66 -5.84 22.49
CA GLY A 28 16.66 -5.66 23.55
C GLY A 28 15.27 -5.23 23.08
N PHE A 29 15.07 -4.97 21.78
CA PHE A 29 13.78 -4.56 21.22
C PHE A 29 12.78 -5.71 21.14
N LEU A 30 11.50 -5.39 21.31
CA LEU A 30 10.41 -6.36 21.25
C LEU A 30 10.29 -6.92 19.82
N ALA A 31 10.12 -8.24 19.72
CA ALA A 31 9.93 -8.92 18.45
C ALA A 31 8.95 -10.09 18.56
N ALA A 32 8.47 -10.54 17.39
CA ALA A 32 7.61 -11.69 17.26
C ALA A 32 7.90 -12.45 15.96
N ARG A 33 7.70 -13.78 15.98
CA ARG A 33 7.67 -14.64 14.80
C ARG A 33 6.24 -15.14 14.58
N VAL A 34 5.79 -15.11 13.32
CA VAL A 34 4.51 -15.66 12.86
C VAL A 34 4.76 -16.48 11.60
N GLY A 35 4.86 -17.81 11.74
CA GLY A 35 5.31 -18.67 10.64
C GLY A 35 6.73 -18.29 10.20
N GLU A 36 6.91 -17.97 8.92
CA GLU A 36 8.20 -17.53 8.37
C GLU A 36 8.42 -16.01 8.49
N THR A 37 7.42 -15.25 8.94
CA THR A 37 7.51 -13.79 9.05
C THR A 37 8.04 -13.37 10.42
N ALA A 38 9.04 -12.50 10.43
CA ALA A 38 9.57 -11.88 11.64
C ALA A 38 9.11 -10.42 11.72
N PHE A 39 8.75 -9.98 12.92
CA PHE A 39 8.36 -8.61 13.23
C PHE A 39 9.18 -8.08 14.40
N ALA A 40 9.57 -6.80 14.35
CA ALA A 40 10.18 -6.12 15.49
C ALA A 40 9.62 -4.70 15.64
N MET A 41 9.56 -4.23 16.88
CA MET A 41 9.23 -2.84 17.22
C MET A 41 10.54 -2.07 17.41
N LEU A 42 10.97 -1.36 16.37
CA LEU A 42 12.27 -0.69 16.34
C LEU A 42 12.12 0.82 16.54
N PRO A 43 13.11 1.51 17.11
CA PRO A 43 13.04 2.95 17.37
C PRO A 43 13.17 3.76 16.08
N ALA A 44 12.32 4.77 15.88
CA ALA A 44 12.40 5.67 14.75
C ALA A 44 13.40 6.83 14.99
N ARG A 45 14.01 7.35 13.91
CA ARG A 45 15.05 8.40 13.97
C ARG A 45 14.60 9.70 14.67
N ARG A 46 13.30 10.00 14.68
CA ARG A 46 12.72 11.22 15.26
C ARG A 46 11.91 10.95 16.54
N GLY A 47 12.21 9.85 17.23
CA GLY A 47 11.44 9.38 18.37
C GLY A 47 10.24 8.53 17.96
N GLY A 48 9.70 7.75 18.91
CA GLY A 48 8.67 6.75 18.66
C GLY A 48 9.21 5.44 18.10
N HIS A 49 8.31 4.58 17.65
CA HIS A 49 8.64 3.24 17.15
C HIS A 49 8.02 3.01 15.77
N TYR A 50 8.52 2.02 15.05
CA TYR A 50 7.96 1.55 13.78
C TYR A 50 7.94 0.02 13.74
N LEU A 51 7.05 -0.55 12.92
CA LEU A 51 7.03 -2.00 12.69
C LEU A 51 8.07 -2.33 11.64
N ALA A 52 9.06 -3.12 12.02
CA ALA A 52 10.04 -3.67 11.10
C ALA A 52 9.66 -5.11 10.75
N SER A 53 9.94 -5.53 9.52
CA SER A 53 9.66 -6.90 9.07
C SER A 53 10.86 -7.56 8.42
N GLY A 54 10.96 -8.86 8.63
CA GLY A 54 11.96 -9.75 8.05
C GLY A 54 11.32 -11.08 7.65
N TRP A 55 12.05 -11.90 6.92
CA TRP A 55 11.55 -13.15 6.36
C TRP A 55 12.54 -14.30 6.56
N ARG A 56 12.03 -15.46 6.94
CA ARG A 56 12.78 -16.72 7.14
C ARG A 56 13.98 -16.59 8.07
N LEU A 57 13.83 -15.83 9.16
CA LEU A 57 14.83 -15.77 10.22
C LEU A 57 14.76 -17.04 11.08
N GLY A 58 15.58 -18.04 10.75
CA GLY A 58 15.55 -19.38 11.38
C GLY A 58 16.18 -19.48 12.78
N ARG A 59 17.09 -18.55 13.14
CA ARG A 59 17.75 -18.53 14.46
C ARG A 59 16.81 -18.04 15.58
N PRO A 60 17.03 -18.34 16.86
CA PRO A 60 16.21 -17.83 17.97
C PRO A 60 16.04 -16.30 17.95
N ILE A 61 14.89 -15.80 18.43
CA ILE A 61 14.59 -14.35 18.42
C ILE A 61 15.70 -13.54 19.11
N ALA A 62 16.28 -14.08 20.19
CA ALA A 62 17.36 -13.44 20.96
C ALA A 62 18.65 -13.20 20.16
N GLU A 63 18.84 -13.88 19.03
CA GLU A 63 20.01 -13.73 18.15
C GLU A 63 19.73 -12.82 16.94
N TRP A 64 18.54 -12.26 16.83
CA TRP A 64 18.21 -11.29 15.79
C TRP A 64 18.82 -9.94 16.10
N HIS A 65 19.14 -9.18 15.06
CA HIS A 65 19.66 -7.83 15.13
C HIS A 65 18.81 -6.91 14.25
N HIS A 66 18.90 -5.60 14.52
CA HIS A 66 18.23 -4.56 13.71
C HIS A 66 18.41 -4.75 12.19
N ALA A 67 19.60 -5.14 11.74
CA ALA A 67 19.95 -5.31 10.32
C ALA A 67 19.22 -6.47 9.61
N ASP A 68 18.59 -7.38 10.35
CA ASP A 68 17.86 -8.52 9.77
C ASP A 68 16.49 -8.13 9.23
N PHE A 69 16.01 -6.94 9.61
CA PHE A 69 14.72 -6.41 9.20
C PHE A 69 14.93 -5.43 8.05
N TYR A 70 14.50 -5.84 6.86
CA TYR A 70 14.59 -5.03 5.65
C TYR A 70 13.29 -4.27 5.35
N GLY A 71 12.17 -4.70 5.94
CA GLY A 71 10.89 -4.03 5.80
C GLY A 71 10.69 -2.95 6.86
N HIS A 72 10.11 -1.82 6.44
CA HIS A 72 9.71 -0.73 7.33
C HIS A 72 8.23 -0.42 7.09
N SER A 73 7.39 -0.67 8.10
CA SER A 73 5.94 -0.56 8.01
C SER A 73 5.42 0.37 9.11
N GLY A 74 4.95 1.56 8.74
CA GLY A 74 4.17 2.45 9.61
C GLY A 74 4.82 2.87 10.95
N ALA A 75 4.22 3.86 11.61
CA ALA A 75 4.57 4.19 12.99
C ALA A 75 3.80 3.27 13.96
N LEU A 76 4.44 2.91 15.07
CA LEU A 76 3.83 2.21 16.19
C LEU A 76 3.79 3.14 17.41
N ALA A 77 2.60 3.25 18.02
CA ALA A 77 2.42 4.05 19.23
C ALA A 77 3.11 3.38 20.43
N ASP A 78 2.87 2.08 20.62
CA ASP A 78 3.30 1.33 21.79
C ASP A 78 3.36 -0.19 21.53
N GLU A 79 3.69 -0.94 22.59
CA GLU A 79 3.71 -2.41 22.57
C GLU A 79 2.33 -3.03 22.32
N ALA A 80 1.24 -2.39 22.75
CA ALA A 80 -0.11 -2.92 22.52
C ALA A 80 -0.47 -2.85 21.02
N ALA A 81 -0.12 -1.75 20.35
CA ALA A 81 -0.24 -1.62 18.90
C ALA A 81 0.60 -2.68 18.17
N PHE A 82 1.84 -2.93 18.63
CA PHE A 82 2.68 -4.00 18.09
C PHE A 82 2.00 -5.38 18.20
N ARG A 83 1.53 -5.75 19.40
CA ARG A 83 0.87 -7.04 19.64
C ARG A 83 -0.41 -7.21 18.84
N SER A 84 -1.19 -6.14 18.66
CA SER A 84 -2.39 -6.15 17.82
C SER A 84 -2.05 -6.44 16.35
N MET A 85 -1.00 -5.80 15.81
CA MET A 85 -0.54 -6.04 14.44
C MET A 85 -0.06 -7.47 14.24
N VAL A 86 0.71 -8.01 15.20
CA VAL A 86 1.20 -9.39 15.16
C VAL A 86 0.03 -10.38 15.23
N ALA A 87 -0.95 -10.15 16.11
CA ALA A 87 -2.13 -11.00 16.23
C ALA A 87 -2.98 -11.00 14.95
N GLU A 88 -3.16 -9.83 14.34
CA GLU A 88 -3.87 -9.70 13.06
C GLU A 88 -3.13 -10.43 11.93
N ASN A 89 -1.79 -10.32 11.85
CA ASN A 89 -1.01 -11.07 10.86
C ASN A 89 -1.15 -12.59 11.07
N ALA A 90 -1.11 -13.03 12.33
CA ALA A 90 -1.29 -14.45 12.66
C ALA A 90 -2.68 -14.96 12.26
N GLU A 91 -3.72 -14.16 12.47
CA GLU A 91 -5.08 -14.50 12.01
C GLU A 91 -5.18 -14.50 10.49
N HIS A 92 -4.61 -13.50 9.82
CA HIS A 92 -4.55 -13.46 8.35
C HIS A 92 -3.84 -14.70 7.79
N GLN A 93 -2.72 -15.13 8.37
CA GLN A 93 -2.03 -16.34 7.93
C GLN A 93 -2.84 -17.62 8.20
N ARG A 94 -3.53 -17.71 9.35
CA ARG A 94 -4.46 -18.82 9.63
C ARG A 94 -5.55 -18.90 8.58
N GLU A 95 -6.22 -17.78 8.31
CA GLU A 95 -7.29 -17.71 7.31
C GLU A 95 -6.77 -18.04 5.91
N LYS A 96 -5.60 -17.52 5.50
CA LYS A 96 -4.98 -17.86 4.21
C LYS A 96 -4.76 -19.37 4.05
N ARG A 97 -4.26 -20.05 5.08
CA ARG A 97 -4.06 -21.50 5.06
C ARG A 97 -5.40 -22.23 4.96
N ALA A 98 -6.40 -21.80 5.71
CA ALA A 98 -7.75 -22.38 5.68
C ALA A 98 -8.44 -22.22 4.31
N LEU A 99 -8.11 -21.17 3.55
CA LEU A 99 -8.61 -20.95 2.19
C LEU A 99 -8.03 -21.93 1.16
N GLY A 100 -6.95 -22.66 1.49
CA GLY A 100 -6.43 -23.74 0.64
C GLY A 100 -6.01 -23.29 -0.76
N ARG A 101 -5.59 -22.03 -0.91
CA ARG A 101 -5.10 -21.49 -2.19
C ARG A 101 -3.90 -22.30 -2.66
N LYS A 102 -3.83 -22.59 -3.96
CA LYS A 102 -2.79 -23.45 -4.51
C LYS A 102 -1.87 -22.67 -5.41
N ASP A 103 -0.58 -22.71 -5.12
CA ASP A 103 0.42 -22.18 -6.04
C ASP A 103 0.54 -23.10 -7.26
N ALA A 104 0.66 -22.49 -8.43
CA ALA A 104 0.77 -23.13 -9.71
C ALA A 104 1.74 -22.33 -10.60
N ARG A 105 2.25 -23.00 -11.63
CA ARG A 105 3.00 -22.34 -12.70
C ARG A 105 2.18 -22.43 -13.97
N PHE A 106 1.77 -21.29 -14.51
CA PHE A 106 1.15 -21.21 -15.82
C PHE A 106 2.10 -20.56 -16.81
N ALA A 107 2.29 -21.19 -17.96
CA ALA A 107 2.79 -20.49 -19.13
C ALA A 107 1.63 -19.66 -19.72
N ALA A 108 1.45 -18.44 -19.21
CA ALA A 108 0.41 -17.52 -19.65
C ALA A 108 1.01 -16.14 -19.92
N ASN A 109 0.51 -15.49 -20.98
CA ASN A 109 0.77 -14.08 -21.22
C ASN A 109 -0.29 -13.26 -20.48
N THR A 110 0.16 -12.38 -19.61
CA THR A 110 -0.68 -11.42 -18.89
C THR A 110 -0.50 -10.02 -19.48
N PRO A 111 -1.37 -9.04 -19.16
CA PRO A 111 -1.16 -7.65 -19.54
C PRO A 111 0.18 -7.07 -19.04
N TRP A 112 0.76 -7.66 -17.98
CA TRP A 112 2.03 -7.23 -17.39
C TRP A 112 3.21 -8.13 -17.75
N GLY A 113 3.09 -8.87 -18.85
CA GLY A 113 4.12 -9.78 -19.37
C GLY A 113 3.88 -11.25 -19.02
N ALA A 114 4.92 -12.07 -19.22
CA ALA A 114 4.83 -13.50 -18.99
C ALA A 114 4.65 -13.82 -17.49
N SER A 115 3.67 -14.68 -17.19
CA SER A 115 3.44 -15.20 -15.84
C SER A 115 4.66 -16.00 -15.37
N GLN A 116 5.16 -15.67 -14.18
CA GLN A 116 6.27 -16.36 -13.52
C GLN A 116 5.80 -17.23 -12.34
N GLY A 117 4.66 -16.86 -11.76
CA GLY A 117 3.94 -17.64 -10.78
C GLY A 117 2.45 -17.37 -10.86
N ALA A 118 1.67 -18.24 -10.26
CA ALA A 118 0.25 -18.02 -10.08
C ALA A 118 -0.27 -18.70 -8.82
N THR A 119 -1.35 -18.16 -8.28
CA THR A 119 -2.08 -18.74 -7.16
C THR A 119 -3.53 -18.93 -7.58
N LEU A 120 -4.00 -20.17 -7.52
CA LEU A 120 -5.38 -20.55 -7.75
C LEU A 120 -6.20 -20.28 -6.49
N TYR A 121 -7.15 -19.36 -6.60
CA TYR A 121 -8.07 -19.02 -5.49
C TYR A 121 -9.33 -19.90 -5.56
N ALA A 122 -9.85 -20.11 -6.76
CA ALA A 122 -10.96 -21.00 -7.07
C ALA A 122 -10.98 -21.31 -8.58
N ASP A 123 -11.91 -22.15 -9.01
CA ASP A 123 -12.15 -22.32 -10.45
C ASP A 123 -12.52 -20.98 -11.09
N GLY A 124 -11.81 -20.65 -12.17
CA GLY A 124 -11.95 -19.37 -12.87
C GLY A 124 -11.53 -18.12 -12.09
N VAL A 125 -10.77 -18.24 -10.99
CA VAL A 125 -10.19 -17.10 -10.24
C VAL A 125 -8.70 -17.37 -9.97
N ILE A 126 -7.83 -16.72 -10.75
CA ILE A 126 -6.39 -16.97 -10.71
C ILE A 126 -5.66 -15.65 -10.50
N CYS A 127 -4.78 -15.58 -9.51
CA CYS A 127 -3.83 -14.48 -9.37
C CYS A 127 -2.53 -14.85 -10.07
N HIS A 128 -2.01 -13.98 -10.92
CA HIS A 128 -0.74 -14.13 -11.62
C HIS A 128 0.30 -13.15 -11.06
N SER A 129 1.54 -13.60 -10.99
CA SER A 129 2.69 -12.75 -10.67
C SER A 129 3.69 -12.79 -11.83
N THR A 130 4.19 -11.62 -12.21
CA THR A 130 5.21 -11.40 -13.25
C THR A 130 6.45 -10.74 -12.64
N ALA A 131 7.43 -10.40 -13.47
CA ALA A 131 8.73 -9.90 -13.01
C ALA A 131 8.68 -8.57 -12.24
N GLY A 132 7.63 -7.76 -12.46
CA GLY A 132 7.51 -6.45 -11.82
C GLY A 132 6.08 -6.07 -11.47
N HIS A 133 5.12 -6.98 -11.66
CA HIS A 133 3.72 -6.71 -11.41
C HIS A 133 2.94 -8.02 -11.24
N GLY A 134 1.62 -7.93 -11.13
CA GLY A 134 0.70 -9.04 -11.16
C GLY A 134 -0.75 -8.58 -11.24
N GLY A 135 -1.64 -9.55 -11.04
CA GLY A 135 -3.07 -9.28 -10.94
C GLY A 135 -3.90 -10.54 -11.13
N PHE A 136 -5.21 -10.38 -11.02
CA PHE A 136 -6.17 -11.45 -11.18
C PHE A 136 -6.64 -11.57 -12.62
N HIS A 137 -6.84 -12.82 -13.05
CA HIS A 137 -7.63 -13.16 -14.22
C HIS A 137 -8.87 -13.92 -13.78
N LEU A 138 -10.03 -13.47 -14.26
CA LEU A 138 -11.30 -14.14 -14.08
C LEU A 138 -11.72 -14.84 -15.37
N SER A 139 -12.21 -16.07 -15.26
CA SER A 139 -12.93 -16.71 -16.37
C SER A 139 -14.14 -15.86 -16.78
N ALA A 140 -14.63 -16.01 -18.01
CA ALA A 140 -15.82 -15.28 -18.47
C ALA A 140 -17.04 -15.48 -17.54
N GLU A 141 -17.17 -16.65 -16.93
CA GLU A 141 -18.24 -16.94 -15.96
C GLU A 141 -18.04 -16.18 -14.64
N SER A 142 -16.84 -16.25 -14.05
CA SER A 142 -16.51 -15.51 -12.84
C SER A 142 -16.61 -14.01 -13.06
N ASN A 143 -16.14 -13.51 -14.21
CA ASN A 143 -16.16 -12.08 -14.54
C ASN A 143 -17.58 -11.53 -14.65
N ARG A 144 -18.57 -12.33 -15.09
CA ARG A 144 -19.99 -11.95 -15.10
C ARG A 144 -20.58 -11.72 -13.71
N ARG A 145 -19.94 -12.19 -12.65
CA ARG A 145 -20.38 -11.97 -11.26
C ARG A 145 -19.91 -10.62 -10.70
N VAL A 146 -18.89 -10.01 -11.30
CA VAL A 146 -18.40 -8.69 -10.90
C VAL A 146 -19.48 -7.65 -11.21
N HIS A 147 -19.71 -6.70 -10.29
CA HIS A 147 -20.68 -5.63 -10.49
C HIS A 147 -20.36 -4.85 -11.77
N THR A 148 -21.38 -4.50 -12.56
CA THR A 148 -21.20 -3.91 -13.91
C THR A 148 -20.35 -2.64 -13.90
N LEU A 149 -20.50 -1.78 -12.89
CA LEU A 149 -19.71 -0.55 -12.73
C LEU A 149 -18.21 -0.76 -12.43
N LEU A 150 -17.80 -1.97 -12.04
CA LEU A 150 -16.42 -2.33 -11.72
C LEU A 150 -15.86 -3.42 -12.66
N ARG A 151 -16.67 -3.92 -13.59
CA ARG A 151 -16.31 -5.08 -14.39
C ARG A 151 -15.33 -4.69 -15.50
N SER A 152 -14.17 -5.32 -15.49
CA SER A 152 -13.20 -5.27 -16.58
C SER A 152 -13.69 -6.12 -17.76
N GLU A 153 -13.71 -5.55 -18.97
CA GLU A 153 -14.10 -6.28 -20.19
C GLU A 153 -13.11 -7.41 -20.53
N SER A 154 -11.82 -7.21 -20.24
CA SER A 154 -10.76 -8.18 -20.53
C SER A 154 -10.71 -9.34 -19.53
N GLY A 155 -11.39 -9.21 -18.39
CA GLY A 155 -11.32 -10.17 -17.27
C GLY A 155 -10.03 -10.07 -16.43
N TRP A 156 -9.14 -9.13 -16.75
CA TRP A 156 -7.93 -8.85 -15.98
C TRP A 156 -8.16 -7.70 -14.99
N TYR A 157 -7.59 -7.87 -13.80
CA TYR A 157 -7.67 -6.95 -12.67
C TYR A 157 -6.28 -6.79 -12.05
N GLU A 158 -5.69 -5.62 -12.18
CA GLU A 158 -4.40 -5.16 -11.66
C GLU A 158 -4.23 -5.29 -10.12
N GLU A 159 -3.00 -5.56 -9.64
CA GLU A 159 -2.72 -5.94 -8.25
C GLU A 159 -2.66 -4.82 -7.21
N ASP A 160 -2.47 -3.56 -7.58
CA ASP A 160 -2.42 -2.43 -6.64
C ASP A 160 -3.84 -1.95 -6.27
N ALA A 161 -4.76 -1.93 -7.23
CA ALA A 161 -6.10 -1.37 -7.06
C ALA A 161 -7.22 -2.37 -7.40
N GLU A 162 -7.17 -2.99 -8.57
CA GLU A 162 -8.30 -3.75 -9.12
C GLU A 162 -8.48 -5.13 -8.48
N TRP A 163 -7.45 -5.69 -7.83
CA TRP A 163 -7.56 -6.90 -7.00
C TRP A 163 -8.67 -6.78 -5.96
N ALA A 164 -8.91 -5.56 -5.48
CA ALA A 164 -9.94 -5.27 -4.50
C ALA A 164 -11.34 -5.56 -5.07
N ILE A 165 -11.55 -5.36 -6.38
CA ILE A 165 -12.82 -5.68 -7.07
C ILE A 165 -13.06 -7.19 -7.02
N VAL A 166 -12.01 -7.99 -7.22
CA VAL A 166 -12.09 -9.45 -7.11
C VAL A 166 -12.39 -9.86 -5.67
N ALA A 167 -11.70 -9.28 -4.69
CA ALA A 167 -11.89 -9.60 -3.28
C ALA A 167 -13.30 -9.25 -2.75
N ILE A 168 -13.89 -8.13 -3.17
CA ILE A 168 -15.29 -7.80 -2.80
C ILE A 168 -16.31 -8.66 -3.55
N THR A 169 -16.00 -9.09 -4.77
CA THR A 169 -16.90 -9.95 -5.58
C THR A 169 -16.93 -11.38 -5.03
N PHE A 170 -15.80 -11.87 -4.53
CA PHE A 170 -15.63 -13.21 -3.98
C PHE A 170 -15.11 -13.16 -2.53
N PRO A 171 -15.91 -12.63 -1.58
CA PRO A 171 -15.45 -12.43 -0.20
C PRO A 171 -15.09 -13.74 0.51
N GLN A 172 -15.63 -14.87 0.07
CA GLN A 172 -15.32 -16.21 0.58
C GLN A 172 -13.93 -16.71 0.17
N LEU A 173 -13.31 -16.11 -0.84
CA LEU A 173 -11.94 -16.44 -1.27
C LEU A 173 -10.89 -15.56 -0.60
N SER A 174 -11.33 -14.63 0.26
CA SER A 174 -10.49 -13.62 0.91
C SER A 174 -10.57 -13.74 2.42
N THR A 175 -9.43 -13.51 3.07
CA THR A 175 -9.33 -13.35 4.53
C THR A 175 -10.08 -12.09 4.99
N ARG A 176 -10.40 -12.00 6.29
CA ARG A 176 -10.99 -10.79 6.87
C ARG A 176 -10.11 -9.57 6.65
N PHE A 177 -8.80 -9.73 6.82
CA PHE A 177 -7.82 -8.69 6.56
C PHE A 177 -7.89 -8.19 5.11
N GLU A 178 -7.78 -9.09 4.14
CA GLU A 178 -7.87 -8.75 2.71
C GLU A 178 -9.20 -8.08 2.36
N ARG A 179 -10.32 -8.51 2.95
CA ARG A 179 -11.62 -7.86 2.72
C ARG A 179 -11.67 -6.40 3.19
N ARG A 180 -11.11 -6.11 4.37
CA ARG A 180 -11.03 -4.72 4.86
C ARG A 180 -10.09 -3.86 4.00
N CYS A 181 -8.96 -4.42 3.59
CA CYS A 181 -8.03 -3.77 2.67
C CYS A 181 -8.71 -3.49 1.33
N ALA A 182 -9.42 -4.47 0.76
CA ALA A 182 -10.14 -4.32 -0.49
C ALA A 182 -11.23 -3.25 -0.39
N GLU A 183 -12.02 -3.23 0.69
CA GLU A 183 -13.02 -2.18 0.89
C GLU A 183 -12.37 -0.78 0.93
N ARG A 184 -11.26 -0.62 1.66
CA ARG A 184 -10.50 0.64 1.68
C ARG A 184 -10.00 1.02 0.28
N THR A 185 -9.39 0.08 -0.44
CA THR A 185 -8.90 0.29 -1.80
C THR A 185 -10.02 0.72 -2.74
N ILE A 186 -11.20 0.10 -2.69
CA ILE A 186 -12.33 0.51 -3.52
C ILE A 186 -12.82 1.91 -3.16
N LYS A 187 -12.93 2.25 -1.87
CA LYS A 187 -13.29 3.61 -1.43
C LYS A 187 -12.28 4.65 -1.89
N ASP A 188 -11.00 4.31 -1.92
CA ASP A 188 -9.93 5.22 -2.32
C ASP A 188 -9.79 5.33 -3.84
N SER A 189 -10.00 4.27 -4.60
CA SER A 189 -9.81 4.25 -6.06
C SER A 189 -11.07 4.60 -6.85
N TRP A 190 -12.24 4.13 -6.40
CA TRP A 190 -13.54 4.36 -7.05
C TRP A 190 -14.62 4.77 -6.03
N PRO A 191 -14.45 5.90 -5.32
CA PRO A 191 -15.37 6.33 -4.28
C PRO A 191 -16.82 6.46 -4.77
N ASP A 192 -17.05 7.11 -5.91
CA ASP A 192 -18.40 7.34 -6.42
C ASP A 192 -19.09 6.01 -6.80
N THR A 193 -18.33 5.07 -7.38
CA THR A 193 -18.82 3.72 -7.69
C THR A 193 -19.14 2.95 -6.42
N TRP A 194 -18.30 3.07 -5.38
CA TRP A 194 -18.58 2.45 -4.08
C TRP A 194 -19.87 2.97 -3.48
N GLU A 195 -20.10 4.29 -3.50
CA GLU A 195 -21.33 4.92 -2.99
C GLU A 195 -22.55 4.47 -3.80
N ALA A 196 -22.43 4.38 -5.13
CA ALA A 196 -23.51 3.90 -5.99
C ALA A 196 -23.88 2.43 -5.70
N ILE A 197 -22.90 1.56 -5.50
CA ILE A 197 -23.13 0.13 -5.21
C ILE A 197 -23.66 -0.07 -3.78
N SER A 198 -23.10 0.62 -2.80
CA SER A 198 -23.46 0.48 -1.39
C SER A 198 -24.70 1.28 -0.98
N SER A 199 -25.13 2.23 -1.81
CA SER A 199 -26.15 3.23 -1.48
C SER A 199 -25.84 4.02 -0.19
N ALA A 200 -24.56 4.19 0.12
CA ALA A 200 -24.07 4.94 1.28
C ALA A 200 -23.15 6.07 0.84
N ILE A 201 -23.15 7.19 1.58
CA ILE A 201 -22.29 8.34 1.30
C ILE A 201 -21.08 8.31 2.25
N LEU A 202 -19.89 8.29 1.67
CA LEU A 202 -18.61 8.40 2.33
C LEU A 202 -18.45 9.78 2.97
N GLN A 203 -18.10 9.77 4.26
CA GLN A 203 -17.80 10.94 5.05
C GLN A 203 -16.33 11.37 4.87
N ALA A 204 -16.00 12.57 5.36
CA ALA A 204 -14.63 13.06 5.39
C ALA A 204 -13.72 12.08 6.14
N GLY A 205 -12.57 11.73 5.55
CA GLY A 205 -11.64 10.74 6.10
C GLY A 205 -11.87 9.30 5.62
N GLU A 206 -13.01 8.99 5.00
CA GLU A 206 -13.33 7.62 4.58
C GLU A 206 -12.76 7.25 3.21
N SER A 207 -12.49 8.25 2.36
CA SER A 207 -11.84 8.08 1.05
C SER A 207 -10.77 9.15 0.85
N ARG A 208 -9.52 8.70 0.62
CA ARG A 208 -8.40 9.59 0.28
C ARG A 208 -8.70 10.42 -0.96
N GLU A 209 -9.35 9.83 -1.96
CA GLU A 209 -9.64 10.50 -3.23
C GLU A 209 -10.74 11.56 -3.08
N LYS A 210 -11.83 11.28 -2.33
CA LYS A 210 -12.84 12.32 -2.04
C LYS A 210 -12.26 13.44 -1.19
N ASP A 211 -11.48 13.11 -0.16
CA ASP A 211 -10.80 14.10 0.66
C ASP A 211 -9.87 14.98 -0.19
N ARG A 212 -9.11 14.38 -1.12
CA ARG A 212 -8.28 15.10 -2.09
C ARG A 212 -9.12 16.03 -2.97
N ARG A 213 -10.20 15.55 -3.56
CA ARG A 213 -11.10 16.37 -4.41
C ARG A 213 -11.70 17.54 -3.63
N ALA A 214 -12.10 17.32 -2.38
CA ALA A 214 -12.63 18.38 -1.52
C ALA A 214 -11.57 19.45 -1.21
N LEU A 215 -10.33 19.03 -0.92
CA LEU A 215 -9.19 19.92 -0.73
C LEU A 215 -8.88 20.72 -2.00
N ASP A 216 -8.80 20.05 -3.15
CA ASP A 216 -8.52 20.69 -4.44
C ASP A 216 -9.62 21.71 -4.79
N HIS A 217 -10.88 21.43 -4.48
CA HIS A 217 -11.99 22.36 -4.68
C HIS A 217 -11.90 23.57 -3.75
N ALA A 218 -11.65 23.35 -2.46
CA ALA A 218 -11.51 24.42 -1.47
C ALA A 218 -10.34 25.36 -1.78
N HIS A 219 -9.25 24.81 -2.32
CA HIS A 219 -8.00 25.52 -2.60
C HIS A 219 -7.75 25.78 -4.09
N ALA A 220 -8.79 25.73 -4.92
CA ALA A 220 -8.69 25.91 -6.37
C ALA A 220 -8.09 27.26 -6.81
N ARG A 221 -8.11 28.26 -5.92
CA ARG A 221 -7.60 29.61 -6.12
C ARG A 221 -6.42 29.96 -5.23
N ASP A 222 -5.88 28.98 -4.50
CA ASP A 222 -4.75 29.18 -3.61
C ASP A 222 -3.47 28.62 -4.25
N TRP A 223 -2.31 29.09 -3.78
CA TRP A 223 -1.02 28.54 -4.19
C TRP A 223 -0.77 27.22 -3.47
N VAL A 224 -0.81 26.11 -4.21
CA VAL A 224 -0.60 24.76 -3.68
C VAL A 224 0.77 24.26 -4.09
N VAL A 225 1.55 23.78 -3.13
CA VAL A 225 2.92 23.28 -3.36
C VAL A 225 2.88 22.03 -4.22
N VAL A 226 3.64 22.06 -5.32
CA VAL A 226 3.82 20.94 -6.25
C VAL A 226 5.23 20.34 -6.17
N SER A 227 6.21 21.09 -5.68
CA SER A 227 7.58 20.63 -5.51
C SER A 227 8.23 21.31 -4.31
N ALA A 228 9.11 20.61 -3.60
CA ALA A 228 9.80 21.11 -2.42
C ALA A 228 11.24 20.60 -2.36
N ILE A 229 12.17 21.46 -1.98
CA ILE A 229 13.58 21.12 -1.75
C ILE A 229 14.10 21.88 -0.53
N THR A 230 14.91 21.23 0.29
CA THR A 230 15.60 21.93 1.39
C THR A 230 16.55 22.96 0.79
N SER A 231 16.44 24.22 1.18
CA SER A 231 17.31 25.28 0.65
C SER A 231 18.70 25.19 1.26
N LYS A 232 19.73 25.22 0.42
CA LYS A 232 21.12 25.42 0.82
C LYS A 232 21.49 26.90 0.90
N HIS A 233 20.66 27.77 0.32
CA HIS A 233 20.87 29.22 0.28
C HIS A 233 20.30 29.92 1.51
N GLU A 234 19.17 29.43 2.04
CA GLU A 234 18.49 30.01 3.19
C GLU A 234 18.31 28.95 4.29
N SER A 235 19.19 29.00 5.30
CA SER A 235 19.21 28.00 6.38
C SER A 235 17.91 28.02 7.19
N GLY A 236 17.35 26.84 7.44
CA GLY A 236 16.08 26.69 8.17
C GLY A 236 14.82 26.84 7.31
N PHE A 237 14.98 26.94 5.98
CA PHE A 237 13.87 27.04 5.04
C PHE A 237 13.84 25.89 4.02
N VAL A 238 12.64 25.62 3.54
CA VAL A 238 12.36 24.78 2.37
C VAL A 238 11.95 25.71 1.23
N GLU A 239 12.64 25.60 0.11
CA GLU A 239 12.22 26.19 -1.16
C GLU A 239 11.09 25.34 -1.73
N VAL A 240 9.94 25.96 -1.95
CA VAL A 240 8.78 25.29 -2.52
C VAL A 240 8.35 25.98 -3.80
N VAL A 241 8.02 25.19 -4.81
CA VAL A 241 7.34 25.66 -6.03
C VAL A 241 5.87 25.33 -5.86
N ALA A 242 5.03 26.34 -6.01
CA ALA A 242 3.58 26.24 -5.92
C ALA A 242 2.91 26.74 -7.20
N THR A 243 1.75 26.17 -7.49
CA THR A 243 0.90 26.56 -8.62
C THR A 243 -0.51 26.81 -8.13
N LEU A 244 -1.25 27.63 -8.87
CA LEU A 244 -2.64 27.94 -8.54
C LEU A 244 -3.51 26.68 -8.62
N GLY A 245 -4.13 26.30 -7.49
CA GLY A 245 -4.91 25.07 -7.36
C GLY A 245 -4.12 23.78 -7.56
N GLY A 246 -2.78 23.82 -7.49
CA GLY A 246 -1.92 22.63 -7.59
C GLY A 246 -1.83 22.02 -8.98
N LYS A 247 -2.26 22.78 -10.01
CA LYS A 247 -2.19 22.35 -11.42
C LYS A 247 -0.75 22.09 -11.83
N ARG A 248 -0.54 21.04 -12.64
CA ARG A 248 0.76 20.71 -13.22
C ARG A 248 0.63 20.64 -14.73
N GLY A 249 1.62 21.16 -15.45
CA GLY A 249 1.70 21.07 -16.90
C GLY A 249 2.13 22.36 -17.59
N PRO A 250 2.40 22.31 -18.90
CA PRO A 250 2.89 23.45 -19.67
C PRO A 250 1.96 24.66 -19.57
N GLY A 251 2.52 25.85 -19.38
CA GLY A 251 1.78 27.11 -19.30
C GLY A 251 1.09 27.37 -17.95
N THR A 252 1.34 26.54 -16.93
CA THR A 252 0.88 26.82 -15.56
C THR A 252 1.79 27.88 -14.93
N GLU A 253 1.20 28.91 -14.32
CA GLU A 253 1.98 29.87 -13.52
C GLU A 253 2.55 29.15 -12.29
N GLU A 254 3.88 29.17 -12.18
CA GLU A 254 4.61 28.65 -11.03
C GLU A 254 5.20 29.82 -10.24
N ARG A 255 5.05 29.78 -8.91
CA ARG A 255 5.71 30.71 -8.00
C ARG A 255 6.51 29.95 -6.97
N ARG A 256 7.66 30.50 -6.62
CA ARG A 256 8.53 29.92 -5.60
C ARG A 256 8.41 30.69 -4.29
N PHE A 257 8.37 29.97 -3.19
CA PHE A 257 8.26 30.51 -1.84
C PHE A 257 9.33 29.91 -0.93
N LEU A 258 9.65 30.62 0.14
CA LEU A 258 10.38 30.07 1.28
C LEU A 258 9.39 29.77 2.41
N VAL A 259 9.36 28.51 2.82
CA VAL A 259 8.55 28.03 3.95
C VAL A 259 9.50 27.59 5.07
N PRO A 260 9.30 28.01 6.33
CA PRO A 260 10.10 27.50 7.44
C PRO A 260 10.09 25.97 7.47
N SER A 261 11.24 25.33 7.66
CA SER A 261 11.33 23.85 7.63
C SER A 261 10.47 23.18 8.72
N ALA A 262 10.20 23.90 9.82
CA ALA A 262 9.31 23.46 10.87
C ALA A 262 7.82 23.51 10.50
N GLU A 263 7.43 24.21 9.43
CA GLU A 263 6.05 24.27 8.93
C GLU A 263 5.82 23.36 7.72
N CYS A 264 6.87 23.15 6.91
CA CYS A 264 6.82 22.32 5.72
C CYS A 264 6.88 20.83 6.09
N HIS A 265 5.76 20.27 6.52
CA HIS A 265 5.61 18.85 6.79
C HIS A 265 5.05 18.10 5.58
N VAL A 266 5.56 16.89 5.34
CA VAL A 266 4.93 15.95 4.41
C VAL A 266 3.65 15.44 5.07
N GLY A 267 2.54 16.11 4.76
CA GLY A 267 1.20 15.75 5.24
C GLY A 267 0.51 14.73 4.35
N ARG A 268 -0.75 14.42 4.67
CA ARG A 268 -1.61 13.53 3.89
C ARG A 268 -1.93 14.06 2.48
N PHE A 269 -1.91 15.38 2.31
CA PHE A 269 -2.15 16.10 1.06
C PHE A 269 -1.12 17.22 0.85
N SER A 270 -1.13 17.83 -0.34
CA SER A 270 -0.24 18.94 -0.71
C SER A 270 -0.36 20.12 0.26
N PHE A 271 0.76 20.79 0.50
CA PHE A 271 0.83 21.97 1.37
C PHE A 271 0.27 23.20 0.65
N VAL A 272 -0.58 23.98 1.32
CA VAL A 272 -1.14 25.23 0.79
C VAL A 272 -0.34 26.40 1.36
N ILE A 273 0.12 27.28 0.48
CA ILE A 273 0.87 28.49 0.84
C ILE A 273 -0.06 29.48 1.52
N ASN A 274 0.40 30.03 2.63
CA ASN A 274 -0.19 31.19 3.28
C ASN A 274 0.57 32.44 2.83
N GLU A 275 0.01 33.20 1.88
CA GLU A 275 0.67 34.38 1.30
C GLU A 275 0.98 35.49 2.33
N ALA A 276 0.29 35.51 3.48
CA ALA A 276 0.59 36.46 4.55
C ALA A 276 1.82 36.07 5.39
N ARG A 277 2.27 34.82 5.32
CA ARG A 277 3.37 34.27 6.12
C ARG A 277 4.54 33.77 5.29
N HIS A 278 4.27 33.25 4.09
CA HIS A 278 5.26 32.63 3.22
C HIS A 278 5.68 33.60 2.13
N ARG A 279 6.96 33.95 2.15
CA ARG A 279 7.53 34.97 1.26
C ARG A 279 7.82 34.38 -0.11
N VAL A 280 7.42 35.10 -1.17
CA VAL A 280 7.85 34.83 -2.54
C VAL A 280 9.38 34.94 -2.65
N TYR A 281 10.00 33.95 -3.27
CA TYR A 281 11.44 33.81 -3.35
C TYR A 281 11.94 33.87 -4.79
N GLY A 282 12.67 34.94 -5.10
CA GLY A 282 13.31 35.18 -6.39
C GLY A 282 14.84 35.02 -6.37
N GLY A 283 15.43 34.48 -5.30
CA GLY A 283 16.88 34.32 -5.15
C GLY A 283 17.46 33.09 -5.87
N PRO A 284 18.75 32.76 -5.68
CA PRO A 284 19.36 31.54 -6.21
C PRO A 284 18.56 30.28 -5.81
N SER A 285 18.47 29.28 -6.69
CA SER A 285 17.70 28.05 -6.43
C SER A 285 18.54 26.78 -6.45
N ASP A 286 18.18 25.88 -5.55
CA ASP A 286 18.60 24.47 -5.63
C ASP A 286 17.83 23.68 -6.69
N PHE A 287 16.69 24.17 -7.20
CA PHE A 287 15.98 23.53 -8.30
C PHE A 287 16.75 23.70 -9.62
N VAL A 288 17.06 22.59 -10.29
CA VAL A 288 17.84 22.58 -11.53
C VAL A 288 17.19 23.44 -12.64
N ALA A 289 15.86 23.46 -12.71
CA ALA A 289 15.11 24.24 -13.70
C ALA A 289 15.01 25.75 -13.39
N TRP A 290 15.50 26.19 -12.21
CA TRP A 290 15.35 27.56 -11.68
C TRP A 290 16.70 28.19 -11.30
N ARG A 291 17.79 27.68 -11.87
CA ARG A 291 19.15 28.22 -11.69
C ARG A 291 19.40 29.43 -12.56
#